data_AF-A0A1Q7YH64-F1
#
_entry.id   AF-A0A1Q7YH64-F1
#
_cell.length_a   1.000
_cell.length_b   1.000
_cell.length_c   1.000
_cell.angle_alpha   90.00
_cell.angle_beta   90.00
_cell.angle_gamma   90.00
#
_symmetry.space_group_name_H-M   'P 1'
#
loop_
_entity.id
_entity.type
_entity.pdbx_description
1 polymer ?
#
loop_
_entity_poly.entity_id
_entity_poly.type
_entity_poly.pdbx_seq_one_letter_code
_entity_poly.pdbx_strand_id
1 'polypeptide(L)'
;MKQIVLTSQQPDPEGPEFGRVAKPSDLSDMQTFMQQMVRVLIRDLLLKTATGPQVTGFGATLAGGLGVEIAAGEVYGVDGNIYDFDEAATVQVGAANAANPRIDLIVAALEVDAPTDIQYEPFKRLLANAEILAGTVYTIEQFNVATRLSTRATIAVRQGVAAADPAPPVPAANEVPLWRVHVAANQTNLGGGDLTDVRPIARSLTQALTLIDALNAAMAVLPEMVQDIVGAFVEAGDASIVIVYNDVGGIESIKLAPAYKALLDNATDTNTASTLVKRDASGNFSAGVATLNPPSAPVGGSSQPGLALQAPDNSEAIVLTLGTKPLFGHAVGGGKFAVIGVPDQNNCSILFFNNRGGNPGSDKLRWMNDELGRTYQYGEVHILVDQDGLGGSLSVLGSFTAGSKAFLIDHPLHPTTKNLRHSAIEAPRRDLIYRGVATFTGDEDPDGVLTVYIDEASGMEAGTFDALCMNAEVYLQPKAAATATSRPYPSAVADGRFTIHTGTGLDTVGDVAWMVVAERKDEYALALPDSDEAGHLIVEEDKPIGDAGLLGDGERTTRAVEAAPDETVTEIVSELIGTAGYPIHAAFAPGLGPVPMRDVTIHIDDEEGNPYGGGD
;
A
#
# COMPACT_ATOMS: atom_id res chain seq x y z
N MET A 1 1.95 -39.29 -20.34
CA MET A 1 1.31 -40.13 -19.31
C MET A 1 2.03 -41.47 -19.26
N LYS A 2 2.83 -41.73 -18.23
CA LYS A 2 3.42 -43.06 -18.01
C LYS A 2 2.40 -43.89 -17.25
N GLN A 3 1.84 -44.92 -17.90
CA GLN A 3 1.00 -45.91 -17.25
C GLN A 3 1.88 -46.71 -16.26
N ILE A 4 1.51 -46.68 -14.98
CA ILE A 4 2.06 -47.58 -13.97
C ILE A 4 1.18 -48.82 -14.02
N VAL A 5 1.70 -49.92 -14.56
CA VAL A 5 1.06 -51.23 -14.47
C VAL A 5 1.40 -51.79 -13.09
N LEU A 6 0.45 -51.74 -12.16
CA LEU A 6 0.53 -52.46 -10.89
C LEU A 6 0.09 -53.90 -11.14
N THR A 7 1.02 -54.77 -11.52
CA THR A 7 0.80 -56.21 -11.51
C THR A 7 1.00 -56.70 -10.07
N SER A 8 -0.09 -57.10 -9.40
CA SER A 8 0.00 -57.76 -8.09
C SER A 8 0.76 -59.08 -8.27
N GLN A 9 2.03 -59.12 -7.90
CA GLN A 9 2.76 -60.38 -7.82
C GLN A 9 2.37 -61.07 -6.52
N GLN A 10 1.78 -62.25 -6.66
CA GLN A 10 1.59 -63.15 -5.56
C GLN A 10 2.98 -63.64 -5.09
N PRO A 11 3.35 -63.52 -3.80
CA PRO A 11 4.71 -63.79 -3.35
C PRO A 11 5.17 -65.23 -3.59
N ASP A 12 4.22 -66.17 -3.55
CA ASP A 12 4.41 -67.61 -3.71
C ASP A 12 3.46 -68.15 -4.81
N PRO A 13 3.96 -68.76 -5.90
CA PRO A 13 3.14 -69.36 -6.95
C PRO A 13 2.39 -70.64 -6.53
N GLU A 14 2.74 -71.26 -5.40
CA GLU A 14 1.99 -72.38 -4.81
C GLU A 14 1.25 -72.00 -3.52
N GLY A 15 1.39 -70.76 -3.05
CA GLY A 15 0.64 -70.21 -1.92
C GLY A 15 -0.77 -69.78 -2.32
N PRO A 16 -1.67 -69.51 -1.35
CA PRO A 16 -3.00 -68.98 -1.65
C PRO A 16 -2.92 -67.54 -2.20
N GLU A 17 -3.75 -67.22 -3.20
CA GLU A 17 -3.85 -65.87 -3.80
C GLU A 17 -3.97 -64.81 -2.70
N PHE A 18 -3.21 -63.71 -2.83
CA PHE A 18 -3.18 -62.64 -1.83
C PHE A 18 -4.62 -62.16 -1.55
N GLY A 19 -5.15 -62.48 -0.37
CA GLY A 19 -6.54 -62.18 0.03
C GLY A 19 -7.53 -63.37 0.03
N ARG A 20 -7.11 -64.61 -0.25
CA ARG A 20 -7.93 -65.82 -0.03
C ARG A 20 -7.43 -66.64 1.16
N VAL A 21 -8.30 -66.82 2.15
CA VAL A 21 -8.06 -67.67 3.33
C VAL A 21 -8.30 -69.13 2.92
N ALA A 22 -7.25 -69.93 2.74
CA ALA A 22 -7.37 -71.33 2.33
C ALA A 22 -7.60 -72.26 3.54
N LYS A 23 -7.11 -71.88 4.72
CA LYS A 23 -7.38 -72.55 6.01
C LYS A 23 -7.76 -71.49 7.06
N PRO A 24 -8.65 -71.79 8.03
CA PRO A 24 -9.01 -70.85 9.08
C PRO A 24 -7.82 -70.30 9.89
N SER A 25 -6.70 -71.04 9.95
CA SER A 25 -5.44 -70.60 10.55
C SER A 25 -4.84 -69.39 9.84
N ASP A 26 -4.95 -69.29 8.51
CA ASP A 26 -4.31 -68.23 7.73
C ASP A 26 -4.91 -66.86 8.07
N LEU A 27 -6.22 -66.81 8.39
CA LEU A 27 -6.86 -65.59 8.87
C LEU A 27 -6.37 -65.19 10.27
N SER A 28 -6.14 -66.18 11.14
CA SER A 28 -5.56 -65.96 12.47
C SER A 28 -4.13 -65.44 12.37
N ASP A 29 -3.34 -65.97 11.44
CA ASP A 29 -1.96 -65.56 11.22
C ASP A 29 -1.90 -64.15 10.60
N MET A 30 -2.78 -63.83 9.64
CA MET A 30 -2.92 -62.47 9.10
C MET A 30 -3.36 -61.46 10.17
N GLN A 31 -4.30 -61.82 11.03
CA GLN A 31 -4.72 -60.98 12.14
C GLN A 31 -3.58 -60.75 13.13
N THR A 32 -2.81 -61.80 13.44
CA THR A 32 -1.65 -61.73 14.32
C THR A 32 -0.58 -60.82 13.73
N PHE A 33 -0.29 -60.95 12.43
CA PHE A 33 0.65 -60.09 11.72
C PHE A 33 0.22 -58.62 11.73
N MET A 34 -1.05 -58.33 11.42
CA MET A 34 -1.58 -56.95 11.47
C MET A 34 -1.54 -56.36 12.88
N GLN A 35 -1.85 -57.16 13.90
CA GLN A 35 -1.75 -56.73 15.31
C GLN A 35 -0.29 -56.46 15.70
N GLN A 36 0.66 -57.27 15.24
CA GLN A 36 2.09 -57.05 15.45
C GLN A 36 2.57 -55.76 14.75
N MET A 37 2.16 -55.51 13.51
CA MET A 37 2.51 -54.28 12.79
C MET A 37 1.94 -53.03 13.47
N VAL A 38 0.68 -53.06 13.89
CA VAL A 38 0.06 -51.95 14.63
C VAL A 38 0.77 -51.72 15.96
N ARG A 39 1.15 -52.79 16.66
CA ARG A 39 1.94 -52.70 17.90
C ARG A 39 3.30 -52.03 17.66
N VAL A 40 4.01 -52.39 16.60
CA VAL A 40 5.29 -51.78 16.21
C VAL A 40 5.12 -50.30 15.88
N LEU A 41 4.11 -49.93 15.09
CA LEU A 41 3.85 -48.52 14.73
C LEU A 41 3.50 -47.64 15.95
N ILE A 42 2.62 -48.13 16.83
CA ILE A 42 2.25 -47.42 18.06
C ILE A 42 3.48 -47.27 18.96
N ARG A 43 4.30 -48.31 19.07
CA ARG A 43 5.53 -48.28 19.84
C ARG A 43 6.53 -47.27 19.27
N ASP A 44 6.83 -47.31 17.97
CA ASP A 44 7.78 -46.40 17.35
C ASP A 44 7.34 -44.94 17.53
N LEU A 45 6.02 -44.68 17.48
CA LEU A 45 5.46 -43.37 17.79
C LEU A 45 5.68 -42.96 19.26
N LEU A 46 5.48 -43.88 20.21
CA LEU A 46 5.66 -43.63 21.65
C LEU A 46 7.14 -43.49 22.04
N LEU A 47 8.05 -44.16 21.33
CA LEU A 47 9.50 -44.16 21.60
C LEU A 47 10.27 -43.08 20.85
N LYS A 48 9.68 -42.44 19.83
CA LYS A 48 10.33 -41.41 18.99
C LYS A 48 11.01 -40.28 19.79
N THR A 49 10.51 -39.98 20.98
CA THR A 49 11.01 -38.90 21.85
C THR A 49 11.74 -39.42 23.10
N ALA A 50 11.92 -40.74 23.25
CA ALA A 50 12.61 -41.32 24.40
C ALA A 50 14.13 -41.06 24.30
N THR A 51 14.73 -40.61 25.40
CA THR A 51 16.17 -40.32 25.50
C THR A 51 17.02 -41.57 25.77
N GLY A 52 16.40 -42.75 25.88
CA GLY A 52 17.04 -44.01 26.21
C GLY A 52 16.08 -45.20 26.08
N PRO A 53 16.58 -46.45 26.20
CA PRO A 53 15.77 -47.65 26.05
C PRO A 53 14.64 -47.69 27.09
N GLN A 54 13.49 -48.26 26.70
CA GLN A 54 12.31 -48.36 27.54
C GLN A 54 11.92 -49.82 27.76
N VAL A 55 11.17 -50.12 28.82
CA VAL A 55 10.78 -51.49 29.17
C VAL A 55 9.26 -51.63 29.32
N THR A 56 8.74 -52.82 29.04
CA THR A 56 7.35 -53.21 29.29
C THR A 56 7.27 -54.61 29.92
N GLY A 57 6.19 -54.89 30.66
CA GLY A 57 6.02 -56.15 31.39
C GLY A 57 6.78 -56.16 32.71
N PHE A 58 7.97 -56.78 32.73
CA PHE A 58 8.93 -56.87 33.85
C PHE A 58 8.32 -56.68 35.24
N GLY A 59 7.58 -57.64 35.76
CA GLY A 59 7.17 -57.63 37.17
C GLY A 59 8.31 -58.07 38.10
N ALA A 60 8.32 -57.61 39.35
CA ALA A 60 9.21 -58.16 40.37
C ALA A 60 8.43 -58.57 41.62
N THR A 61 8.70 -59.78 42.10
CA THR A 61 8.14 -60.31 43.36
C THR A 61 9.29 -60.85 44.22
N LEU A 62 9.19 -60.72 45.53
CA LEU A 62 10.22 -61.25 46.44
C LEU A 62 10.10 -62.78 46.50
N ALA A 63 11.16 -63.47 46.10
CA ALA A 63 11.29 -64.92 46.26
C ALA A 63 12.10 -65.15 47.55
N GLY A 64 11.46 -65.62 48.62
CA GLY A 64 11.99 -65.64 49.99
C GLY A 64 13.49 -65.92 50.14
N GLY A 65 14.11 -65.35 51.17
CA GLY A 65 15.57 -65.19 51.22
C GLY A 65 16.01 -63.89 50.52
N LEU A 66 17.18 -63.91 49.89
CA LEU A 66 17.71 -62.80 49.10
C LEU A 66 17.39 -62.92 47.60
N GLY A 67 16.24 -63.54 47.28
CA GLY A 67 15.79 -63.75 45.91
C GLY A 67 14.78 -62.69 45.46
N VAL A 68 14.88 -62.30 44.19
CA VAL A 68 13.85 -61.53 43.50
C VAL A 68 13.45 -62.30 42.24
N GLU A 69 12.18 -62.65 42.12
CA GLU A 69 11.60 -63.24 40.92
C GLU A 69 11.21 -62.12 39.96
N ILE A 70 11.82 -62.12 38.77
CA ILE A 70 11.57 -61.17 37.71
C ILE A 70 10.73 -61.86 36.64
N ALA A 71 9.54 -61.32 36.37
CA ALA A 71 8.65 -61.83 35.34
C ALA A 71 9.16 -61.48 33.93
N ALA A 72 8.68 -62.23 32.94
CA ALA A 72 8.93 -61.98 31.53
C ALA A 72 8.60 -60.53 31.12
N GLY A 73 9.36 -60.00 30.15
CA GLY A 73 9.25 -58.62 29.72
C GLY A 73 10.02 -58.34 28.45
N GLU A 74 9.85 -57.14 27.91
CA GLU A 74 10.52 -56.70 26.68
C GLU A 74 11.27 -55.40 26.94
N VAL A 75 12.48 -55.28 26.39
CA VAL A 75 13.23 -54.03 26.34
C VAL A 75 13.23 -53.50 24.91
N TYR A 76 12.77 -52.28 24.74
CA TYR A 76 12.83 -51.56 23.48
C TYR A 76 14.09 -50.72 23.41
N GLY A 77 15.00 -51.08 22.50
CA GLY A 77 16.22 -50.35 22.24
C GLY A 77 15.98 -49.06 21.45
N VAL A 78 16.89 -48.09 21.62
CA VAL A 78 16.90 -46.84 20.83
C VAL A 78 17.32 -47.06 19.37
N ASP A 79 17.89 -48.23 19.08
CA ASP A 79 18.27 -48.75 17.77
C ASP A 79 17.08 -49.37 17.01
N GLY A 80 15.89 -49.43 17.63
CA GLY A 80 14.68 -50.03 17.06
C GLY A 80 14.57 -51.53 17.27
N ASN A 81 15.54 -52.16 17.94
CA ASN A 81 15.53 -53.59 18.26
C ASN A 81 14.68 -53.88 19.51
N ILE A 82 14.13 -55.10 19.57
CA ILE A 82 13.37 -55.60 20.73
C ILE A 82 14.16 -56.71 21.38
N TYR A 83 14.50 -56.55 22.65
CA TYR A 83 15.20 -57.58 23.41
C TYR A 83 14.18 -58.27 24.32
N ASP A 84 13.86 -59.52 23.97
CA ASP A 84 12.83 -60.29 24.67
C ASP A 84 13.45 -61.04 25.86
N PHE A 85 12.71 -61.08 26.97
CA PHE A 85 12.97 -61.91 28.13
C PHE A 85 11.76 -62.82 28.34
N ASP A 86 11.82 -64.02 27.76
CA ASP A 86 10.66 -64.89 27.52
C ASP A 86 10.18 -65.67 28.75
N GLU A 87 11.03 -65.89 29.74
CA GLU A 87 10.72 -66.72 30.90
C GLU A 87 11.14 -66.02 32.19
N ALA A 88 10.26 -66.06 33.19
CA ALA A 88 10.55 -65.50 34.51
C ALA A 88 11.80 -66.15 35.11
N ALA A 89 12.66 -65.35 35.73
CA ALA A 89 13.87 -65.84 36.39
C ALA A 89 13.95 -65.34 37.82
N THR A 90 14.40 -66.23 38.71
CA THR A 90 14.77 -65.84 40.08
C THR A 90 16.23 -65.43 40.11
N VAL A 91 16.47 -64.23 40.59
CA VAL A 91 17.80 -63.63 40.70
C VAL A 91 18.17 -63.53 42.18
N GLN A 92 19.35 -64.02 42.54
CA GLN A 92 19.84 -63.98 43.91
C GLN A 92 20.77 -62.78 44.10
N VAL A 93 20.43 -61.89 45.02
CA VAL A 93 21.37 -60.86 45.49
C VAL A 93 22.21 -61.44 46.62
N GLY A 94 23.52 -61.21 46.59
CA GLY A 94 24.41 -61.75 47.64
C GLY A 94 24.16 -61.08 48.98
N ALA A 95 24.53 -61.73 50.09
CA ALA A 95 24.49 -61.08 51.40
C ALA A 95 25.41 -59.84 51.44
N ALA A 96 25.03 -58.82 52.21
CA ALA A 96 25.88 -57.68 52.49
C ALA A 96 26.96 -58.02 53.54
N ASN A 97 27.94 -57.11 53.70
CA ASN A 97 28.93 -57.20 54.76
C ASN A 97 28.25 -57.14 56.14
N ALA A 98 28.86 -57.75 57.17
CA ALA A 98 28.30 -57.77 58.51
C ALA A 98 28.19 -56.38 59.19
N ALA A 99 28.92 -55.37 58.71
CA ALA A 99 28.97 -54.04 59.31
C ALA A 99 28.33 -52.94 58.46
N ASN A 100 28.26 -53.09 57.13
CA ASN A 100 27.84 -52.03 56.21
C ASN A 100 26.78 -52.51 55.21
N PRO A 101 25.72 -51.71 54.95
CA PRO A 101 24.73 -51.99 53.91
C PRO A 101 25.32 -51.83 52.50
N ARG A 102 24.61 -52.32 51.50
CA ARG A 102 24.97 -52.26 50.06
C ARG A 102 23.72 -52.01 49.22
N ILE A 103 23.85 -51.31 48.09
CA ILE A 103 22.79 -51.21 47.07
C ILE A 103 23.25 -51.93 45.81
N ASP A 104 22.53 -52.98 45.44
CA ASP A 104 22.72 -53.71 44.19
C ASP A 104 21.77 -53.18 43.11
N LEU A 105 22.09 -53.43 41.84
CA LEU A 105 21.27 -53.05 40.70
C LEU A 105 20.92 -54.30 39.88
N ILE A 106 19.63 -54.60 39.77
CA ILE A 106 19.12 -55.58 38.82
C ILE A 106 18.99 -54.89 37.46
N VAL A 107 19.65 -55.45 36.45
CA VAL A 107 19.69 -54.91 35.09
C VAL A 107 19.20 -55.95 34.09
N ALA A 108 18.61 -55.49 32.99
CA ALA A 108 18.51 -56.26 31.76
C ALA A 108 19.74 -55.96 30.90
N ALA A 109 20.63 -56.94 30.75
CA ALA A 109 21.72 -56.88 29.80
C ALA A 109 21.20 -57.23 28.41
N LEU A 110 21.46 -56.35 27.45
CA LEU A 110 21.00 -56.47 26.07
C LEU A 110 22.06 -57.23 25.27
N GLU A 111 21.67 -58.38 24.77
CA GLU A 111 22.50 -59.27 23.99
C GLU A 111 21.87 -59.47 22.61
N VAL A 112 22.70 -59.43 21.58
CA VAL A 112 22.33 -59.87 20.24
C VAL A 112 22.82 -61.31 20.12
N ASP A 113 21.92 -62.28 19.99
CA ASP A 113 22.35 -63.67 19.78
C ASP A 113 23.22 -63.75 18.53
N ALA A 114 24.21 -64.64 18.57
CA ALA A 114 24.84 -65.10 17.35
C ALA A 114 23.77 -65.82 16.49
N PRO A 115 23.75 -65.63 15.16
CA PRO A 115 22.75 -66.27 14.32
C PRO A 115 22.79 -67.79 14.53
N THR A 116 21.74 -68.35 15.13
CA THR A 116 21.55 -69.80 15.18
C THR A 116 20.66 -70.23 14.01
N ASP A 117 21.11 -71.25 13.28
CA ASP A 117 20.59 -71.81 12.02
C ASP A 117 19.18 -72.44 12.08
N ILE A 118 18.22 -71.86 12.82
CA ILE A 118 16.93 -72.53 13.14
C ILE A 118 15.68 -71.73 12.76
N GLN A 119 15.79 -70.48 12.31
CA GLN A 119 14.65 -69.74 11.75
C GLN A 119 14.92 -69.38 10.28
N TYR A 120 14.36 -70.20 9.40
CA TYR A 120 14.39 -69.98 7.95
C TYR A 120 13.02 -69.45 7.51
N GLU A 121 12.96 -68.22 7.05
CA GLU A 121 11.83 -67.74 6.25
C GLU A 121 12.32 -67.42 4.84
N PRO A 122 11.65 -67.93 3.79
CA PRO A 122 12.01 -67.59 2.42
C PRO A 122 11.64 -66.12 2.16
N PHE A 123 12.64 -65.25 1.97
CA PHE A 123 12.40 -63.87 1.53
C PHE A 123 13.10 -63.57 0.20
N LYS A 124 12.43 -62.80 -0.65
CA LYS A 124 12.97 -62.31 -1.94
C LYS A 124 13.51 -60.89 -1.73
N ARG A 125 14.82 -60.68 -1.86
CA ARG A 125 15.40 -59.32 -1.90
C ARG A 125 14.96 -58.61 -3.19
N LEU A 126 14.39 -57.41 -3.10
CA LEU A 126 14.05 -56.61 -4.29
C LEU A 126 15.29 -56.35 -5.16
N LEU A 127 15.18 -56.58 -6.48
CA LEU A 127 16.22 -56.25 -7.44
C LEU A 127 16.45 -54.74 -7.50
N ALA A 128 17.72 -54.32 -7.51
CA ALA A 128 18.08 -52.93 -7.74
C ALA A 128 17.73 -52.53 -9.18
N ASN A 129 17.47 -51.24 -9.43
CA ASN A 129 17.06 -50.75 -10.76
C ASN A 129 18.02 -51.17 -11.89
N ALA A 130 19.32 -51.26 -11.61
CA ALA A 130 20.31 -51.72 -12.57
C ALA A 130 20.15 -53.20 -12.96
N GLU A 131 19.73 -54.05 -12.02
CA GLU A 131 19.50 -55.49 -12.24
C GLU A 131 18.19 -55.73 -13.02
N ILE A 132 17.16 -54.92 -12.75
CA ILE A 132 15.90 -54.91 -13.51
C ILE A 132 16.17 -54.52 -14.98
N LEU A 133 16.98 -53.47 -15.19
CA LEU A 133 17.36 -53.00 -16.53
C LEU A 133 18.24 -54.01 -17.29
N ALA A 134 19.00 -54.84 -16.57
CA ALA A 134 19.81 -55.92 -17.15
C ALA A 134 19.01 -57.20 -17.44
N GLY A 135 17.70 -57.22 -17.15
CA GLY A 135 16.84 -58.39 -17.37
C GLY A 135 17.16 -59.57 -16.45
N THR A 136 17.76 -59.32 -15.29
CA THR A 136 18.12 -60.38 -14.34
C THR A 136 16.86 -61.04 -13.79
N VAL A 137 16.76 -62.37 -13.95
CA VAL A 137 15.64 -63.17 -13.42
C VAL A 137 15.90 -63.45 -11.95
N TYR A 138 14.86 -63.34 -11.11
CA TYR A 138 14.93 -63.77 -9.70
C TYR A 138 15.25 -65.27 -9.65
N THR A 139 16.50 -65.61 -9.36
CA THR A 139 16.89 -66.96 -8.99
C THR A 139 16.57 -67.16 -7.50
N ILE A 140 15.80 -68.20 -7.18
CA ILE A 140 15.55 -68.59 -5.78
C ILE A 140 16.85 -69.21 -5.26
N GLU A 141 17.73 -68.38 -4.71
CA GLU A 141 18.81 -68.88 -3.88
C GLU A 141 18.21 -69.14 -2.50
N GLN A 142 17.98 -70.42 -2.18
CA GLN A 142 17.78 -70.84 -0.80
C GLN A 142 19.05 -70.50 -0.03
N PHE A 143 19.01 -69.40 0.71
CA PHE A 143 20.04 -69.07 1.66
C PHE A 143 19.67 -69.71 3.00
N ASN A 144 20.44 -70.72 3.39
CA ASN A 144 20.56 -71.13 4.79
C ASN A 144 21.24 -69.99 5.57
N VAL A 145 20.55 -68.87 5.72
CA VAL A 145 21.05 -67.68 6.41
C VAL A 145 19.92 -67.21 7.31
N ALA A 146 20.17 -67.20 8.62
CA ALA A 146 19.22 -66.72 9.60
C ALA A 146 18.75 -65.31 9.21
N THR A 147 17.44 -65.16 8.99
CA THR A 147 16.86 -63.91 8.48
C THR A 147 16.63 -62.88 9.58
N ARG A 148 16.76 -63.31 10.83
CA ARG A 148 16.60 -62.47 12.02
C ARG A 148 17.64 -62.87 13.06
N LEU A 149 18.43 -61.91 13.52
CA LEU A 149 19.18 -62.05 14.77
C LEU A 149 18.14 -62.00 15.91
N SER A 150 18.09 -63.03 16.76
CA SER A 150 17.28 -62.96 17.97
C SER A 150 18.01 -62.05 18.97
N THR A 151 17.38 -60.94 19.31
CA THR A 151 17.85 -60.05 20.36
C THR A 151 17.20 -60.48 21.67
N ARG A 152 18.01 -60.71 22.71
CA ARG A 152 17.55 -61.22 24.01
C ARG A 152 17.98 -60.29 25.13
N ALA A 153 17.11 -60.12 26.12
CA ALA A 153 17.47 -59.50 27.38
C ALA A 153 17.80 -60.59 28.41
N THR A 154 18.96 -60.52 29.05
CA THR A 154 19.35 -61.40 30.16
C THR A 154 19.32 -60.62 31.47
N ILE A 155 18.80 -61.21 32.54
CA ILE A 155 18.76 -60.54 33.83
C ILE A 155 20.04 -60.81 34.61
N ALA A 156 20.66 -59.74 35.11
CA ALA A 156 21.85 -59.84 35.93
C ALA A 156 21.81 -58.90 37.13
N VAL A 157 22.56 -59.24 38.18
CA VAL A 157 22.81 -58.36 39.33
C VAL A 157 24.17 -57.71 39.16
N ARG A 158 24.22 -56.39 39.30
CA ARG A 158 25.44 -55.62 39.52
C ARG A 158 25.53 -55.35 41.01
N GLN A 159 26.55 -55.90 41.66
CA GLN A 159 26.74 -55.73 43.10
C GLN A 159 27.33 -54.36 43.39
N GLY A 160 26.77 -53.67 44.40
CA GLY A 160 27.29 -52.41 44.91
C GLY A 160 28.57 -52.57 45.73
N VAL A 161 29.03 -51.44 46.28
CA VAL A 161 30.09 -51.45 47.29
C VAL A 161 29.46 -51.25 48.66
N ALA A 162 29.83 -52.10 49.63
CA ALA A 162 29.30 -51.98 50.99
C ALA A 162 29.93 -50.77 51.70
N ALA A 163 29.10 -49.82 52.13
CA ALA A 163 29.52 -48.57 52.78
C ALA A 163 28.46 -48.09 53.77
N ALA A 164 28.81 -47.17 54.66
CA ALA A 164 27.85 -46.55 55.59
C ALA A 164 26.73 -45.80 54.85
N ASP A 165 27.07 -45.21 53.69
CA ASP A 165 26.14 -44.60 52.74
C ASP A 165 26.38 -45.24 51.36
N PRO A 166 25.70 -46.36 51.04
CA PRO A 166 25.96 -47.12 49.83
C PRO A 166 25.35 -46.46 48.59
N ALA A 167 26.13 -46.38 47.51
CA ALA A 167 25.65 -45.92 46.20
C ALA A 167 25.38 -47.11 45.25
N PRO A 168 24.35 -47.01 44.38
CA PRO A 168 24.09 -48.04 43.38
C PRO A 168 25.19 -48.05 42.29
N PRO A 169 25.53 -49.22 41.74
CA PRO A 169 26.34 -49.32 40.53
C PRO A 169 25.78 -48.53 39.36
N VAL A 170 26.66 -48.04 38.49
CA VAL A 170 26.28 -47.44 37.20
C VAL A 170 26.10 -48.57 36.17
N PRO A 171 24.96 -48.65 35.47
CA PRO A 171 24.75 -49.67 34.43
C PRO A 171 25.69 -49.45 33.25
N ALA A 172 26.10 -50.53 32.58
CA ALA A 172 26.86 -50.46 31.34
C ALA A 172 26.01 -49.91 30.18
N ALA A 173 26.65 -49.54 29.07
CA ALA A 173 25.97 -48.97 27.90
C ALA A 173 24.92 -49.91 27.25
N ASN A 174 25.11 -51.23 27.39
CA ASN A 174 24.17 -52.26 26.93
C ASN A 174 23.28 -52.81 28.06
N GLU A 175 23.14 -52.09 29.17
CA GLU A 175 22.33 -52.52 30.31
C GLU A 175 21.22 -51.50 30.60
N VAL A 176 20.03 -52.02 30.87
CA VAL A 176 18.89 -51.20 31.30
C VAL A 176 18.62 -51.47 32.78
N PRO A 177 18.68 -50.44 33.64
CA PRO A 177 18.39 -50.60 35.07
C PRO A 177 16.90 -50.93 35.27
N LEU A 178 16.62 -51.95 36.07
CA LEU A 178 15.25 -52.35 36.39
C LEU A 178 14.91 -52.06 37.86
N TRP A 179 15.65 -52.62 38.81
CA TRP A 179 15.43 -52.37 40.24
C TRP A 179 16.71 -52.13 40.99
N ARG A 180 16.65 -51.27 42.00
CA ARG A 180 17.69 -51.16 43.03
C ARG A 180 17.29 -52.04 44.21
N VAL A 181 18.24 -52.81 44.70
CA VAL A 181 18.05 -53.70 45.85
C VAL A 181 18.92 -53.21 46.99
N HIS A 182 18.31 -52.67 48.03
CA HIS A 182 19.00 -52.32 49.26
C HIS A 182 19.16 -53.56 50.11
N VAL A 183 20.40 -53.93 50.43
CA VAL A 183 20.74 -55.06 51.29
C VAL A 183 21.39 -54.50 52.56
N ALA A 184 20.64 -54.49 53.66
CA ALA A 184 21.11 -54.06 54.97
C ALA A 184 22.21 -54.99 55.51
N ALA A 185 23.03 -54.48 56.44
CA ALA A 185 24.06 -55.30 57.09
C ALA A 185 23.43 -56.52 57.78
N ASN A 186 24.00 -57.71 57.55
CA ASN A 186 23.49 -59.02 58.03
C ASN A 186 22.08 -59.40 57.56
N GLN A 187 21.54 -58.78 56.50
CA GLN A 187 20.23 -59.14 55.99
C GLN A 187 20.23 -60.54 55.35
N THR A 188 19.25 -61.35 55.73
CA THR A 188 19.07 -62.72 55.21
C THR A 188 17.79 -62.89 54.39
N ASN A 189 16.87 -61.92 54.46
CA ASN A 189 15.62 -61.91 53.70
C ASN A 189 15.30 -60.49 53.22
N LEU A 190 14.91 -60.32 51.96
CA LEU A 190 14.42 -59.04 51.43
C LEU A 190 12.99 -58.74 51.91
N GLY A 191 12.71 -57.48 52.21
CA GLY A 191 11.37 -56.95 52.50
C GLY A 191 10.88 -55.97 51.42
N GLY A 192 9.61 -55.56 51.51
CA GLY A 192 8.99 -54.69 50.50
C GLY A 192 9.62 -53.30 50.33
N GLY A 193 10.37 -52.82 51.33
CA GLY A 193 11.11 -51.55 51.27
C GLY A 193 12.51 -51.67 50.68
N ASP A 194 13.01 -52.89 50.46
CA ASP A 194 14.36 -53.13 49.96
C ASP A 194 14.45 -53.10 48.44
N LEU A 195 13.31 -53.15 47.74
CA LEU A 195 13.25 -53.11 46.29
C LEU A 195 12.70 -51.77 45.82
N THR A 196 13.50 -50.99 45.09
CA THR A 196 13.08 -49.73 44.48
C THR A 196 13.00 -49.89 42.97
N ASP A 197 11.84 -49.60 42.39
CA ASP A 197 11.62 -49.61 40.95
C ASP A 197 12.32 -48.42 40.29
N VAL A 198 13.19 -48.70 39.32
CA VAL A 198 13.92 -47.70 38.53
C VAL A 198 13.80 -47.95 37.02
N ARG A 199 12.83 -48.78 36.62
CA ARG A 199 12.59 -49.12 35.22
C ARG A 199 12.24 -47.88 34.39
N PRO A 200 12.82 -47.71 33.19
CA PRO A 200 12.34 -46.74 32.21
C PRO A 200 11.07 -47.28 31.53
N ILE A 201 9.93 -47.19 32.20
CA ILE A 201 8.67 -47.79 31.72
C ILE A 201 8.17 -47.06 30.46
N ALA A 202 7.92 -47.83 29.39
CA ALA A 202 7.28 -47.30 28.19
C ALA A 202 5.87 -46.77 28.52
N ARG A 203 5.59 -45.52 28.16
CA ARG A 203 4.26 -44.92 28.38
C ARG A 203 3.20 -45.65 27.59
N SER A 204 2.03 -45.85 28.17
CA SER A 204 0.88 -46.33 27.41
C SER A 204 0.29 -45.22 26.55
N LEU A 205 -0.42 -45.58 25.48
CA LEU A 205 -1.12 -44.62 24.62
C LEU A 205 -2.12 -43.76 25.42
N THR A 206 -2.79 -44.36 26.40
CA THR A 206 -3.72 -43.65 27.29
C THR A 206 -3.01 -42.57 28.10
N GLN A 207 -1.83 -42.88 28.68
CA GLN A 207 -1.04 -41.92 29.43
C GLN A 207 -0.52 -40.79 28.53
N ALA A 208 -0.12 -41.10 27.30
CA ALA A 208 0.28 -40.09 26.32
C ALA A 208 -0.87 -39.14 25.98
N LEU A 209 -2.09 -39.67 25.80
CA LEU A 209 -3.28 -38.86 25.56
C LEU A 209 -3.62 -37.95 26.75
N THR A 210 -3.51 -38.46 27.99
CA THR A 210 -3.78 -37.65 29.18
C THR A 210 -2.81 -36.47 29.31
N LEU A 211 -1.57 -36.64 28.88
CA LEU A 211 -0.57 -35.55 28.84
C LEU A 211 -0.88 -34.52 27.76
N ILE A 212 -1.38 -34.96 26.60
CA ILE A 212 -1.85 -34.05 25.55
C ILE A 212 -3.04 -33.23 26.05
N ASP A 213 -3.99 -33.85 26.74
CA ASP A 213 -5.13 -33.15 27.33
C ASP A 213 -4.69 -32.14 28.40
N ALA A 214 -3.72 -32.51 29.25
CA ALA A 214 -3.16 -31.60 30.24
C ALA A 214 -2.40 -30.42 29.59
N LEU A 215 -1.67 -30.67 28.50
CA LEU A 215 -0.99 -29.63 27.73
C LEU A 215 -2.00 -28.68 27.08
N ASN A 216 -3.06 -29.21 26.47
CA ASN A 216 -4.13 -28.41 25.88
C ASN A 216 -4.84 -27.55 26.93
N ALA A 217 -5.09 -28.11 28.12
CA ALA A 217 -5.66 -27.37 29.24
C ALA A 217 -4.73 -26.23 29.72
N ALA A 218 -3.42 -26.47 29.79
CA ALA A 218 -2.45 -25.43 30.13
C ALA A 218 -2.36 -24.35 29.03
N MET A 219 -2.41 -24.74 27.76
CA MET A 219 -2.39 -23.81 26.63
C MET A 219 -3.62 -22.91 26.59
N ALA A 220 -4.79 -23.40 27.03
CA ALA A 220 -6.02 -22.62 27.09
C ALA A 220 -5.95 -21.45 28.09
N VAL A 221 -5.06 -21.50 29.08
CA VAL A 221 -4.91 -20.46 30.12
C VAL A 221 -3.86 -19.39 29.74
N LEU A 222 -2.99 -19.68 28.75
CA LEU A 222 -1.96 -18.74 28.29
C LEU A 222 -2.51 -17.38 27.82
N PRO A 223 -3.65 -17.28 27.10
CA PRO A 223 -4.18 -15.99 26.67
C PRO A 223 -4.55 -15.08 27.85
N GLU A 224 -5.14 -15.63 28.91
CA GLU A 224 -5.49 -14.86 30.11
C GLU A 224 -4.23 -14.38 30.84
N MET A 225 -3.19 -15.20 30.94
CA MET A 225 -1.91 -14.81 31.53
C MET A 225 -1.21 -13.70 30.72
N VAL A 226 -1.25 -13.77 29.39
CA VAL A 226 -0.69 -12.72 28.52
C VAL A 226 -1.48 -11.42 28.70
N GLN A 227 -2.80 -11.47 28.79
CA GLN A 227 -3.65 -10.31 29.03
C GLN A 227 -3.39 -9.63 30.38
N ASP A 228 -3.06 -10.41 31.40
CA ASP A 228 -2.74 -9.94 32.76
C ASP A 228 -1.33 -9.32 32.82
N ILE A 229 -0.34 -9.95 32.19
CA ILE A 229 1.02 -9.39 32.04
C ILE A 229 0.97 -8.10 31.23
N VAL A 230 0.25 -8.07 30.11
CA VAL A 230 0.03 -6.86 29.32
C VAL A 230 -0.64 -5.77 30.15
N GLY A 231 -1.64 -6.12 30.97
CA GLY A 231 -2.26 -5.20 31.92
C GLY A 231 -1.24 -4.59 32.89
N ALA A 232 -0.40 -5.43 33.49
CA ALA A 232 0.63 -5.00 34.44
C ALA A 232 1.69 -4.08 33.80
N PHE A 233 2.14 -4.36 32.57
CA PHE A 233 3.10 -3.50 31.85
C PHE A 233 2.52 -2.11 31.53
N VAL A 234 1.24 -2.06 31.18
CA VAL A 234 0.54 -0.81 30.87
C VAL A 234 0.29 0.01 32.14
N GLU A 235 -0.02 -0.65 33.26
CA GLU A 235 -0.21 0.01 34.57
C GLU A 235 1.10 0.49 35.21
N ALA A 236 2.21 -0.20 34.96
CA ALA A 236 3.55 0.19 35.43
C ALA A 236 4.13 1.41 34.70
N GLY A 237 3.57 1.78 33.54
CA GLY A 237 4.00 2.94 32.75
C GLY A 237 5.12 2.65 31.74
N ASP A 238 5.46 1.39 31.53
CA ASP A 238 6.53 0.96 30.61
C ASP A 238 6.10 0.99 29.12
N ALA A 239 4.79 1.09 28.83
CA ALA A 239 4.25 1.23 27.48
C ALA A 239 3.00 2.13 27.44
N SER A 240 2.91 3.00 26.43
CA SER A 240 1.81 3.98 26.28
C SER A 240 0.51 3.34 25.75
N ILE A 241 0.65 2.38 24.83
CA ILE A 241 -0.43 1.66 24.15
C ILE A 241 0.02 0.21 24.00
N VAL A 242 -0.87 -0.74 24.28
CA VAL A 242 -0.70 -2.14 23.87
C VAL A 242 -1.91 -2.59 23.06
N ILE A 243 -1.62 -3.12 21.88
CA ILE A 243 -2.60 -3.70 20.96
C ILE A 243 -2.43 -5.22 21.03
N VAL A 244 -3.52 -5.91 21.37
CA VAL A 244 -3.56 -7.37 21.32
C VAL A 244 -4.27 -7.79 20.05
N TYR A 245 -3.59 -8.58 19.23
CA TYR A 245 -4.10 -9.15 18.00
C TYR A 245 -4.63 -10.57 18.25
N ASN A 246 -5.67 -10.96 17.52
CA ASN A 246 -6.15 -12.34 17.46
C ASN A 246 -5.27 -13.19 16.53
N ASP A 247 -5.56 -14.49 16.50
CA ASP A 247 -4.80 -15.48 15.71
C ASP A 247 -4.84 -15.26 14.19
N VAL A 248 -5.71 -14.38 13.69
CA VAL A 248 -5.80 -14.00 12.26
C VAL A 248 -5.25 -12.59 11.99
N GLY A 249 -4.57 -11.97 12.96
CA GLY A 249 -3.97 -10.64 12.83
C GLY A 249 -4.96 -9.47 12.93
N GLY A 250 -6.21 -9.73 13.31
CA GLY A 250 -7.21 -8.71 13.64
C GLY A 250 -7.03 -8.21 15.07
N ILE A 251 -7.41 -6.96 15.34
CA ILE A 251 -7.27 -6.39 16.69
C ILE A 251 -8.38 -6.94 17.60
N GLU A 252 -8.00 -7.55 18.72
CA GLU A 252 -8.91 -8.10 19.73
C GLU A 252 -9.14 -7.13 20.88
N SER A 253 -8.09 -6.42 21.32
CA SER A 253 -8.22 -5.37 22.34
C SER A 253 -7.12 -4.32 22.23
N ILE A 254 -7.43 -3.10 22.70
CA ILE A 254 -6.47 -2.00 22.81
C ILE A 254 -6.52 -1.52 24.25
N LYS A 255 -5.37 -1.58 24.95
CA LYS A 255 -5.22 -1.05 26.31
C LYS A 255 -4.34 0.21 26.26
N LEU A 256 -4.77 1.24 26.96
CA LEU A 256 -4.09 2.53 27.10
C LEU A 256 -3.54 2.64 28.51
N ALA A 257 -2.36 3.25 28.68
CA ALA A 257 -1.83 3.53 30.01
C ALA A 257 -2.81 4.39 30.83
N PRO A 258 -2.88 4.20 32.16
CA PRO A 258 -3.89 4.85 33.01
C PRO A 258 -3.94 6.38 32.84
N ALA A 259 -2.78 7.02 32.62
CA ALA A 259 -2.71 8.46 32.38
C ALA A 259 -3.47 8.90 31.12
N TYR A 260 -3.30 8.19 29.99
CA TYR A 260 -4.00 8.50 28.74
C TYR A 260 -5.48 8.10 28.80
N LYS A 261 -5.78 6.96 29.43
CA LYS A 261 -7.18 6.53 29.63
C LYS A 261 -7.94 7.53 30.50
N ALA A 262 -7.33 8.05 31.56
CA ALA A 262 -7.92 9.08 32.41
C ALA A 262 -8.20 10.38 31.65
N LEU A 263 -7.35 10.78 30.70
CA LEU A 263 -7.62 11.95 29.86
C LEU A 263 -8.87 11.74 28.98
N LEU A 264 -9.07 10.53 28.47
CA LEU A 264 -10.21 10.18 27.62
C LEU A 264 -11.52 10.04 28.43
N ASP A 265 -11.47 9.38 29.59
CA ASP A 265 -12.63 9.22 30.48
C ASP A 265 -13.08 10.58 31.07
N ASN A 266 -12.12 11.49 31.32
CA ASN A 266 -12.39 12.84 31.78
C ASN A 266 -12.64 13.83 30.63
N ALA A 267 -12.82 13.37 29.39
CA ALA A 267 -13.27 14.24 28.32
C ALA A 267 -14.66 14.82 28.67
N THR A 268 -14.88 16.10 28.37
CA THR A 268 -16.10 16.81 28.74
C THR A 268 -16.82 17.37 27.53
N ASP A 269 -18.14 17.57 27.65
CA ASP A 269 -18.93 18.26 26.63
C ASP A 269 -18.81 19.80 26.71
N THR A 270 -18.01 20.31 27.66
CA THR A 270 -17.71 21.73 27.88
C THR A 270 -16.26 22.09 27.58
N ASN A 271 -16.02 23.32 27.15
CA ASN A 271 -14.68 23.86 26.89
C ASN A 271 -13.98 24.25 28.20
N THR A 272 -13.44 23.27 28.91
CA THR A 272 -12.74 23.46 30.18
C THR A 272 -11.22 23.40 29.97
N ALA A 273 -10.47 24.25 30.67
CA ALA A 273 -9.02 24.28 30.56
C ALA A 273 -8.41 22.91 30.94
N SER A 274 -7.39 22.49 30.18
CA SER A 274 -6.66 21.23 30.40
C SER A 274 -7.51 19.95 30.34
N THR A 275 -8.68 19.98 29.69
CA THR A 275 -9.52 18.81 29.44
C THR A 275 -9.76 18.60 27.95
N LEU A 276 -9.95 17.35 27.53
CA LEU A 276 -10.36 17.03 26.17
C LEU A 276 -11.85 17.34 25.96
N VAL A 277 -12.23 17.95 24.84
CA VAL A 277 -13.63 18.24 24.49
C VAL A 277 -14.18 17.10 23.64
N LYS A 278 -15.34 16.53 24.02
CA LYS A 278 -16.01 15.46 23.27
C LYS A 278 -16.53 15.96 21.92
N ARG A 279 -16.74 15.01 20.99
CA ARG A 279 -17.50 15.25 19.77
C ARG A 279 -18.96 14.85 19.92
N ASP A 280 -19.85 15.58 19.25
CA ASP A 280 -21.27 15.26 19.16
C ASP A 280 -21.54 14.16 18.11
N ALA A 281 -22.80 13.74 18.00
CA ALA A 281 -23.24 12.73 17.05
C ALA A 281 -23.08 13.14 15.57
N SER A 282 -22.83 14.41 15.29
CA SER A 282 -22.58 14.95 13.95
C SER A 282 -21.08 15.12 13.66
N GLY A 283 -20.21 14.83 14.63
CA GLY A 283 -18.76 14.94 14.51
C GLY A 283 -18.20 16.33 14.84
N ASN A 284 -19.01 17.29 15.31
CA ASN A 284 -18.52 18.60 15.79
C ASN A 284 -18.07 18.50 17.24
N PHE A 285 -17.36 19.51 17.78
CA PHE A 285 -17.12 19.58 19.23
C PHE A 285 -18.42 19.84 19.98
N SER A 286 -18.75 19.03 20.99
CA SER A 286 -19.96 19.18 21.80
C SER A 286 -20.09 20.56 22.45
N ALA A 287 -18.96 21.20 22.77
CA ALA A 287 -18.90 22.55 23.34
C ALA A 287 -19.10 23.68 22.32
N GLY A 288 -19.22 23.36 21.02
CA GLY A 288 -19.24 24.31 19.90
C GLY A 288 -17.89 24.95 19.58
N VAL A 289 -17.06 25.22 20.60
CA VAL A 289 -15.71 25.79 20.47
C VAL A 289 -14.74 25.04 21.39
N ALA A 290 -13.53 24.74 20.89
CA ALA A 290 -12.41 24.24 21.69
C ALA A 290 -11.27 25.27 21.65
N THR A 291 -10.78 25.71 22.80
CA THR A 291 -9.74 26.76 22.88
C THR A 291 -8.34 26.13 22.95
N LEU A 292 -7.46 26.50 22.02
CA LEU A 292 -6.02 26.21 22.08
C LEU A 292 -5.28 27.46 22.56
N ASN A 293 -4.41 27.32 23.56
CA ASN A 293 -3.51 28.42 23.92
C ASN A 293 -2.42 28.54 22.85
N PRO A 294 -2.28 29.68 22.15
CA PRO A 294 -1.16 29.86 21.23
C PRO A 294 0.17 29.88 22.01
N PRO A 295 1.26 29.33 21.47
CA PRO A 295 2.57 29.35 22.13
C PRO A 295 3.06 30.79 22.30
N SER A 296 3.66 31.09 23.45
CA SER A 296 4.06 32.43 23.89
C SER A 296 5.36 32.98 23.28
N ALA A 297 5.72 32.59 22.05
CA ALA A 297 6.92 33.09 21.37
C ALA A 297 6.60 33.54 19.93
N PRO A 298 7.12 34.70 19.47
CA PRO A 298 6.98 35.12 18.08
C PRO A 298 7.88 34.26 17.19
N VAL A 299 7.30 33.24 16.55
CA VAL A 299 8.00 32.47 15.51
C VAL A 299 7.84 33.22 14.19
N GLY A 300 8.93 33.86 13.75
CA GLY A 300 9.07 34.33 12.37
C GLY A 300 9.34 33.13 11.47
N GLY A 301 8.49 32.91 10.47
CA GLY A 301 8.64 31.81 9.52
C GLY A 301 7.31 31.20 9.17
N SER A 302 6.96 31.28 7.89
CA SER A 302 5.74 30.79 7.27
C SER A 302 5.56 29.27 7.40
N SER A 303 4.78 28.81 8.38
CA SER A 303 4.07 27.52 8.31
C SER A 303 3.07 27.41 9.47
N GLN A 304 1.84 27.91 9.26
CA GLN A 304 0.73 27.60 10.17
C GLN A 304 -0.05 26.40 9.61
N PRO A 305 -0.21 25.30 10.38
CA PRO A 305 -1.26 24.32 10.09
C PRO A 305 -2.62 25.00 10.30
N GLY A 306 -3.49 24.91 9.29
CA GLY A 306 -4.75 25.65 9.22
C GLY A 306 -5.65 25.47 10.45
N LEU A 307 -5.93 26.58 11.14
CA LEU A 307 -6.98 26.72 12.13
C LEU A 307 -8.27 27.11 11.40
N ALA A 308 -9.28 26.22 11.39
CA ALA A 308 -10.60 26.55 10.88
C ALA A 308 -11.34 27.45 11.91
N LEU A 309 -11.45 28.74 11.62
CA LEU A 309 -12.21 29.70 12.44
C LEU A 309 -13.61 29.88 11.83
N GLN A 310 -14.63 29.33 12.48
CA GLN A 310 -16.02 29.60 12.15
C GLN A 310 -16.47 30.84 12.92
N ALA A 311 -16.87 31.90 12.21
CA ALA A 311 -17.37 33.12 12.84
C ALA A 311 -18.65 32.80 13.63
N PRO A 312 -18.78 33.24 14.90
CA PRO A 312 -20.08 33.32 15.53
C PRO A 312 -20.91 34.32 14.74
N ASP A 313 -22.20 34.06 14.65
CA ASP A 313 -23.16 34.99 14.07
C ASP A 313 -22.91 36.40 14.63
N ASN A 314 -22.87 37.37 13.72
CA ASN A 314 -22.85 38.83 13.93
C ASN A 314 -21.64 39.46 14.68
N SER A 315 -20.88 40.25 13.89
CA SER A 315 -19.94 41.31 14.29
C SER A 315 -18.62 40.90 14.97
N GLU A 316 -17.55 40.76 14.17
CA GLU A 316 -16.39 41.67 14.11
C GLU A 316 -15.28 41.03 13.24
N ALA A 317 -14.38 41.86 12.72
CA ALA A 317 -13.39 41.51 11.69
C ALA A 317 -12.49 40.33 12.09
N ILE A 318 -12.35 39.35 11.18
CA ILE A 318 -11.33 38.30 11.27
C ILE A 318 -10.02 38.86 10.69
N VAL A 319 -9.00 39.02 11.53
CA VAL A 319 -7.63 39.36 11.10
C VAL A 319 -6.86 38.06 10.87
N LEU A 320 -6.67 37.67 9.61
CA LEU A 320 -5.67 36.66 9.25
C LEU A 320 -4.30 37.34 9.16
N THR A 321 -3.26 36.73 9.73
CA THR A 321 -1.88 37.18 9.54
C THR A 321 -1.09 36.05 8.86
N LEU A 322 -0.67 36.27 7.60
CA LEU A 322 0.26 35.41 6.87
C LEU A 322 1.61 36.13 6.84
N GLY A 323 2.53 35.73 7.74
CA GLY A 323 3.87 36.34 7.84
C GLY A 323 3.90 37.67 8.63
N THR A 324 4.87 38.53 8.35
CA THR A 324 5.17 39.78 9.10
C THR A 324 4.28 40.98 8.74
N LYS A 325 3.21 40.80 7.96
CA LYS A 325 2.33 41.89 7.54
C LYS A 325 0.84 41.58 7.83
N PRO A 326 0.06 42.55 8.34
CA PRO A 326 -1.34 42.35 8.67
C PRO A 326 -2.21 42.31 7.39
N LEU A 327 -3.07 41.29 7.28
CA LEU A 327 -4.16 41.25 6.30
C LEU A 327 -5.42 41.83 6.95
N PHE A 328 -6.06 42.81 6.31
CA PHE A 328 -7.30 43.40 6.81
C PHE A 328 -8.51 42.76 6.11
N GLY A 329 -9.29 41.96 6.83
CA GLY A 329 -10.62 41.56 6.40
C GLY A 329 -11.65 42.60 6.81
N HIS A 330 -12.43 43.14 5.87
CA HIS A 330 -13.58 43.99 6.19
C HIS A 330 -14.87 43.18 5.98
N ALA A 331 -15.58 42.88 7.07
CA ALA A 331 -16.92 42.32 7.01
C ALA A 331 -17.90 43.42 6.60
N VAL A 332 -18.28 43.46 5.32
CA VAL A 332 -19.36 44.35 4.86
C VAL A 332 -20.68 43.68 5.20
N GLY A 333 -21.55 44.35 5.95
CA GLY A 333 -22.86 43.81 6.36
C GLY A 333 -23.63 43.18 5.19
N GLY A 334 -24.23 42.01 5.43
CA GLY A 334 -25.03 41.27 4.45
C GLY A 334 -24.48 39.91 3.98
N GLY A 335 -23.60 39.26 4.75
CA GLY A 335 -23.12 37.90 4.44
C GLY A 335 -22.08 37.83 3.32
N LYS A 336 -21.41 38.95 3.02
CA LYS A 336 -20.33 39.03 2.04
C LYS A 336 -18.98 38.87 2.74
N PHE A 337 -18.15 37.95 2.26
CA PHE A 337 -16.77 37.78 2.71
C PHE A 337 -15.83 38.21 1.58
N ALA A 338 -14.96 39.17 1.85
CA ALA A 338 -13.93 39.61 0.92
C ALA A 338 -12.55 39.36 1.56
N VAL A 339 -11.71 38.55 0.91
CA VAL A 339 -10.28 38.47 1.23
C VAL A 339 -9.59 39.51 0.37
N ILE A 340 -9.07 40.56 1.00
CA ILE A 340 -8.23 41.55 0.33
C ILE A 340 -6.78 41.13 0.57
N GLY A 341 -6.11 40.60 -0.45
CA GLY A 341 -4.66 40.51 -0.44
C GLY A 341 -4.08 41.91 -0.42
N VAL A 342 -3.14 42.19 0.50
CA VAL A 342 -2.44 43.48 0.52
C VAL A 342 -1.54 43.54 -0.73
N PRO A 343 -1.50 44.66 -1.46
CA PRO A 343 -0.68 44.77 -2.66
C PRO A 343 0.81 44.71 -2.29
N ASP A 344 1.50 43.66 -2.70
CA ASP A 344 2.83 43.83 -3.28
C ASP A 344 2.71 43.80 -4.81
N GLN A 345 3.67 44.44 -5.48
CA GLN A 345 3.47 45.06 -6.79
C GLN A 345 3.14 44.12 -7.96
N ASN A 346 2.99 42.80 -7.78
CA ASN A 346 2.90 41.89 -8.92
C ASN A 346 1.92 40.70 -8.82
N ASN A 347 1.11 40.53 -7.77
CA ASN A 347 0.03 39.52 -7.84
C ASN A 347 -1.07 39.73 -6.78
N CYS A 348 -2.29 40.00 -7.24
CA CYS A 348 -3.49 39.97 -6.41
C CYS A 348 -4.42 38.86 -6.95
N SER A 349 -4.65 37.80 -6.17
CA SER A 349 -5.75 36.87 -6.44
C SER A 349 -6.98 37.34 -5.66
N ILE A 350 -7.98 37.85 -6.39
CA ILE A 350 -9.27 38.23 -5.82
C ILE A 350 -10.23 37.06 -6.02
N LEU A 351 -10.70 36.44 -4.93
CA LEU A 351 -11.75 35.42 -4.96
C LEU A 351 -13.03 35.99 -4.36
N PHE A 352 -14.02 36.28 -5.21
CA PHE A 352 -15.34 36.72 -4.76
C PHE A 352 -16.25 35.52 -4.46
N PHE A 353 -16.79 35.45 -3.24
CA PHE A 353 -17.95 34.61 -2.95
C PHE A 353 -19.20 35.49 -2.99
N ASN A 354 -20.01 35.37 -4.04
CA ASN A 354 -21.29 36.08 -4.09
C ASN A 354 -22.42 35.10 -3.80
N ASN A 355 -22.85 35.01 -2.54
CA ASN A 355 -24.10 34.34 -2.20
C ASN A 355 -25.23 35.35 -2.32
N ARG A 356 -25.84 35.47 -3.51
CA ARG A 356 -27.05 36.27 -3.68
C ARG A 356 -28.22 35.45 -3.14
N GLY A 357 -28.54 35.67 -1.86
CA GLY A 357 -29.64 34.99 -1.19
C GLY A 357 -30.94 35.09 -1.98
N GLY A 358 -31.56 33.93 -2.26
CA GLY A 358 -32.93 33.89 -2.75
C GLY A 358 -33.36 32.69 -3.62
N ASN A 359 -32.49 31.77 -4.06
CA ASN A 359 -32.96 30.58 -4.78
C ASN A 359 -32.02 29.36 -4.60
N PRO A 360 -32.51 28.16 -4.18
CA PRO A 360 -31.67 26.99 -3.85
C PRO A 360 -30.96 26.30 -5.04
N GLY A 361 -30.86 26.95 -6.20
CA GLY A 361 -30.40 26.33 -7.45
C GLY A 361 -29.15 26.95 -8.08
N SER A 362 -28.46 27.89 -7.43
CA SER A 362 -27.34 28.62 -8.05
C SER A 362 -26.14 28.84 -7.13
N ASP A 363 -25.73 27.83 -6.37
CA ASP A 363 -24.40 27.81 -5.75
C ASP A 363 -23.36 27.59 -6.85
N LYS A 364 -22.81 28.67 -7.40
CA LYS A 364 -21.88 28.62 -8.54
C LYS A 364 -20.43 28.81 -8.11
N LEU A 365 -19.96 27.98 -7.18
CA LEU A 365 -18.56 27.54 -7.09
C LEU A 365 -18.47 26.31 -6.18
N ARG A 366 -18.48 25.09 -6.74
CA ARG A 366 -18.17 23.86 -6.00
C ARG A 366 -16.89 23.26 -6.58
N TRP A 367 -15.88 23.06 -5.75
CA TRP A 367 -14.74 22.20 -6.05
C TRP A 367 -15.05 20.80 -5.55
N MET A 368 -15.20 19.85 -6.48
CA MET A 368 -15.32 18.43 -6.14
C MET A 368 -14.05 17.74 -6.64
N ASN A 369 -13.38 17.00 -5.76
CA ASN A 369 -12.35 16.06 -6.14
C ASN A 369 -13.01 14.69 -6.35
N ASP A 370 -12.77 14.04 -7.48
CA ASP A 370 -13.06 12.62 -7.64
C ASP A 370 -11.97 11.76 -6.98
N GLU A 371 -12.21 10.45 -6.87
CA GLU A 371 -11.25 9.48 -6.32
C GLU A 371 -9.92 9.39 -7.10
N LEU A 372 -9.83 10.06 -8.26
CA LEU A 372 -8.65 10.16 -9.10
C LEU A 372 -7.96 11.53 -9.00
N GLY A 373 -8.37 12.38 -8.05
CA GLY A 373 -7.74 13.68 -7.76
C GLY A 373 -8.07 14.78 -8.78
N ARG A 374 -9.13 14.64 -9.57
CA ARG A 374 -9.53 15.66 -10.56
C ARG A 374 -10.48 16.65 -9.93
N THR A 375 -10.13 17.94 -10.02
CA THR A 375 -10.99 19.03 -9.53
C THR A 375 -11.94 19.49 -10.64
N TYR A 376 -13.24 19.36 -10.40
CA TYR A 376 -14.27 19.91 -11.28
C TYR A 376 -14.85 21.20 -10.69
N GLN A 377 -15.01 22.23 -11.53
CA GLN A 377 -15.63 23.51 -11.16
C GLN A 377 -16.98 23.66 -11.87
N TYR A 378 -18.05 23.78 -11.11
CA TYR A 378 -19.39 24.12 -11.63
C TYR A 378 -19.77 25.54 -11.16
N GLY A 379 -19.74 26.52 -12.06
CA GLY A 379 -20.13 27.89 -11.78
C GLY A 379 -19.81 28.89 -12.89
N GLU A 380 -20.45 30.06 -12.85
CA GLU A 380 -20.04 31.22 -13.64
C GLU A 380 -18.97 31.96 -12.84
N VAL A 381 -17.75 32.04 -13.39
CA VAL A 381 -16.70 32.89 -12.83
C VAL A 381 -16.85 34.28 -13.45
N HIS A 382 -17.32 35.23 -12.66
CA HIS A 382 -17.37 36.64 -13.05
C HIS A 382 -16.02 37.26 -12.72
N ILE A 383 -15.13 37.41 -13.72
CA ILE A 383 -13.93 38.25 -13.58
C ILE A 383 -14.40 39.70 -13.80
N LEU A 384 -14.89 40.31 -12.72
CA LEU A 384 -15.28 41.71 -12.71
C LEU A 384 -14.03 42.55 -12.44
N VAL A 385 -13.53 43.20 -13.48
CA VAL A 385 -12.68 44.37 -13.32
C VAL A 385 -13.62 45.53 -13.01
N ASP A 386 -13.43 46.18 -11.86
CA ASP A 386 -14.37 47.12 -11.25
C ASP A 386 -14.79 48.27 -12.18
N GLN A 387 -15.97 48.86 -11.93
CA GLN A 387 -16.50 50.03 -12.64
C GLN A 387 -15.66 51.30 -12.45
N ASP A 388 -14.59 51.24 -11.65
CA ASP A 388 -13.71 52.36 -11.30
C ASP A 388 -12.51 52.54 -12.25
N GLY A 389 -12.50 51.88 -13.42
CA GLY A 389 -11.55 52.19 -14.50
C GLY A 389 -10.13 51.66 -14.32
N LEU A 390 -9.90 50.73 -13.38
CA LEU A 390 -8.63 50.03 -13.27
C LEU A 390 -8.63 48.83 -14.23
N GLY A 391 -8.28 49.06 -15.49
CA GLY A 391 -8.16 48.01 -16.50
C GLY A 391 -7.27 46.84 -16.04
N GLY A 392 -7.61 45.62 -16.49
CA GLY A 392 -6.84 44.41 -16.19
C GLY A 392 -6.77 43.47 -17.39
N SER A 393 -5.64 42.80 -17.56
CA SER A 393 -5.41 41.80 -18.62
C SER A 393 -5.72 40.39 -18.10
N LEU A 394 -6.34 39.55 -18.93
CA LEU A 394 -6.49 38.12 -18.67
C LEU A 394 -5.47 37.34 -19.50
N SER A 395 -4.54 36.67 -18.83
CA SER A 395 -3.62 35.72 -19.48
C SER A 395 -4.04 34.28 -19.18
N VAL A 396 -4.18 33.46 -20.23
CA VAL A 396 -4.51 32.04 -20.12
C VAL A 396 -3.34 31.25 -20.70
N LEU A 397 -2.54 30.61 -19.83
CA LEU A 397 -1.38 29.80 -20.24
C LEU A 397 -1.77 28.51 -20.98
N GLY A 398 -3.01 28.05 -20.80
CA GLY A 398 -3.58 26.85 -21.42
C GLY A 398 -4.60 27.15 -22.52
N SER A 399 -5.62 26.30 -22.66
CA SER A 399 -6.69 26.52 -23.64
C SER A 399 -7.79 27.45 -23.09
N PHE A 400 -8.15 28.46 -23.89
CA PHE A 400 -9.34 29.28 -23.65
C PHE A 400 -10.51 28.75 -24.49
N THR A 401 -11.36 27.94 -23.85
CA THR A 401 -12.61 27.43 -24.45
C THR A 401 -13.78 28.32 -24.02
N ALA A 402 -14.45 28.96 -24.97
CA ALA A 402 -15.56 29.86 -24.69
C ALA A 402 -16.76 29.56 -25.60
N GLY A 403 -17.98 29.67 -25.04
CA GLY A 403 -19.21 29.57 -25.83
C GLY A 403 -19.42 30.76 -26.78
N SER A 404 -18.84 31.92 -26.45
CA SER A 404 -18.80 33.12 -27.29
C SER A 404 -17.48 33.87 -27.09
N LYS A 405 -16.94 34.44 -28.17
CA LYS A 405 -15.73 35.28 -28.17
C LYS A 405 -16.06 36.71 -28.64
N ALA A 406 -17.21 37.23 -28.21
CA ALA A 406 -17.61 38.61 -28.51
C ALA A 406 -16.89 39.61 -27.61
N PHE A 407 -16.33 40.66 -28.20
CA PHE A 407 -15.75 41.78 -27.46
C PHE A 407 -16.66 43.01 -27.55
N LEU A 408 -16.64 43.81 -26.49
CA LEU A 408 -17.37 45.07 -26.38
C LEU A 408 -16.34 46.21 -26.45
N ILE A 409 -16.59 47.17 -27.33
CA ILE A 409 -15.78 48.39 -27.48
C ILE A 409 -16.71 49.60 -27.42
N ASP A 410 -16.14 50.76 -27.14
CA ASP A 410 -16.84 52.03 -27.30
C ASP A 410 -17.22 52.23 -28.77
N HIS A 411 -18.39 52.80 -29.02
CA HIS A 411 -18.80 53.12 -30.38
C HIS A 411 -17.91 54.26 -30.93
N PRO A 412 -17.25 54.11 -32.09
CA PRO A 412 -16.23 55.07 -32.54
C PRO A 412 -16.81 56.48 -32.83
N LEU A 413 -18.08 56.57 -33.19
CA LEU A 413 -18.78 57.86 -33.35
C LEU A 413 -19.40 58.39 -32.04
N HIS A 414 -19.67 57.53 -31.06
CA HIS A 414 -20.47 57.84 -29.88
C HIS A 414 -19.89 57.20 -28.60
N PRO A 415 -18.60 57.41 -28.30
CA PRO A 415 -17.87 56.60 -27.31
C PRO A 415 -18.44 56.71 -25.89
N THR A 416 -19.12 57.81 -25.58
CA THR A 416 -19.70 58.06 -24.24
C THR A 416 -21.15 57.60 -24.09
N THR A 417 -21.83 57.20 -25.18
CA THR A 417 -23.28 56.92 -25.17
C THR A 417 -23.67 55.59 -25.81
N LYS A 418 -22.78 54.96 -26.58
CA LYS A 418 -23.05 53.66 -27.23
C LYS A 418 -21.84 52.74 -27.12
N ASN A 419 -22.14 51.45 -26.99
CA ASN A 419 -21.16 50.38 -27.16
C ASN A 419 -21.37 49.72 -28.52
N LEU A 420 -20.28 49.25 -29.11
CA LEU A 420 -20.25 48.44 -30.33
C LEU A 420 -19.70 47.05 -29.99
N ARG A 421 -20.29 46.01 -30.60
CA ARG A 421 -19.96 44.62 -30.31
C ARG A 421 -19.57 43.89 -31.59
N HIS A 422 -18.43 43.21 -31.54
CA HIS A 422 -17.93 42.37 -32.61
C HIS A 422 -17.49 41.01 -32.05
N SER A 423 -17.29 40.03 -32.92
CA SER A 423 -16.69 38.75 -32.54
C SER A 423 -15.20 38.77 -32.88
N ALA A 424 -14.36 38.29 -31.96
CA ALA A 424 -12.94 38.14 -32.21
C ALA A 424 -12.68 37.10 -33.32
N ILE A 425 -11.69 37.40 -34.15
CA ILE A 425 -11.07 36.46 -35.09
C ILE A 425 -9.59 36.32 -34.75
N GLU A 426 -9.03 35.14 -34.97
CA GLU A 426 -7.61 34.87 -34.76
C GLU A 426 -6.87 35.21 -36.05
N ALA A 427 -6.41 36.46 -36.14
CA ALA A 427 -5.73 37.00 -37.31
C ALA A 427 -4.42 37.70 -36.89
N PRO A 428 -3.40 37.76 -37.75
CA PRO A 428 -2.15 38.48 -37.48
C PRO A 428 -2.34 40.00 -37.45
N ARG A 429 -3.52 40.50 -37.80
CA ARG A 429 -3.94 41.91 -37.67
C ARG A 429 -5.27 41.96 -36.93
N ARG A 430 -5.64 43.13 -36.42
CA ARG A 430 -6.97 43.35 -35.80
C ARG A 430 -8.05 43.49 -36.87
N ASP A 431 -8.19 42.43 -37.67
CA ASP A 431 -9.07 42.40 -38.83
C ASP A 431 -10.53 42.28 -38.40
N LEU A 432 -11.40 42.93 -39.15
CA LEU A 432 -12.84 42.81 -39.12
C LEU A 432 -13.33 42.36 -40.50
N ILE A 433 -14.24 41.38 -40.50
CA ILE A 433 -14.81 40.82 -41.72
C ILE A 433 -16.29 41.18 -41.78
N TYR A 434 -16.64 41.98 -42.77
CA TYR A 434 -18.01 42.32 -43.12
C TYR A 434 -18.39 41.58 -44.39
N ARG A 435 -19.59 41.00 -44.45
CA ARG A 435 -20.01 40.20 -45.61
C ARG A 435 -21.49 40.25 -45.83
N GLY A 436 -21.89 40.10 -47.08
CA GLY A 436 -23.29 40.06 -47.46
C GLY A 436 -23.49 39.61 -48.89
N VAL A 437 -24.69 39.86 -49.40
CA VAL A 437 -25.09 39.54 -50.76
C VAL A 437 -25.68 40.79 -51.37
N ALA A 438 -25.14 41.19 -52.51
CA ALA A 438 -25.67 42.22 -53.38
C ALA A 438 -26.62 41.56 -54.39
N THR A 439 -27.89 41.96 -54.38
CA THR A 439 -28.91 41.48 -55.31
C THR A 439 -29.26 42.60 -56.28
N PHE A 440 -29.01 42.36 -57.56
CA PHE A 440 -29.31 43.31 -58.63
C PHE A 440 -30.76 43.11 -59.10
N THR A 441 -31.59 44.14 -59.03
CA THR A 441 -33.04 44.01 -59.33
C THR A 441 -33.43 44.49 -60.72
N GLY A 442 -32.49 45.00 -61.52
CA GLY A 442 -32.74 45.49 -62.87
C GLY A 442 -33.29 46.92 -62.91
N ASP A 443 -34.38 47.16 -62.16
CA ASP A 443 -35.07 48.46 -62.13
C ASP A 443 -34.35 49.50 -61.27
N GLU A 444 -33.65 49.09 -60.20
CA GLU A 444 -32.90 49.99 -59.31
C GLU A 444 -31.43 50.15 -59.71
N ASP A 445 -30.92 49.26 -60.59
CA ASP A 445 -29.49 49.16 -60.92
C ASP A 445 -29.22 49.17 -62.44
N PRO A 446 -29.80 50.08 -63.25
CA PRO A 446 -29.94 49.95 -64.71
C PRO A 446 -28.64 49.75 -65.51
N ASP A 447 -27.49 50.12 -64.94
CA ASP A 447 -26.17 49.99 -65.58
C ASP A 447 -25.31 48.84 -65.02
N GLY A 448 -25.87 47.94 -64.20
CA GLY A 448 -25.07 46.90 -63.54
C GLY A 448 -24.18 47.44 -62.43
N VAL A 449 -24.60 48.56 -61.82
CA VAL A 449 -23.86 49.30 -60.80
C VAL A 449 -24.71 49.37 -59.54
N LEU A 450 -24.25 48.71 -58.48
CA LEU A 450 -24.93 48.70 -57.17
C LEU A 450 -23.98 49.20 -56.09
N THR A 451 -24.45 50.10 -55.22
CA THR A 451 -23.67 50.57 -54.07
C THR A 451 -24.05 49.79 -52.82
N VAL A 452 -23.05 49.21 -52.16
CA VAL A 452 -23.19 48.51 -50.89
C VAL A 452 -22.81 49.47 -49.76
N TYR A 453 -23.77 49.73 -48.86
CA TYR A 453 -23.56 50.45 -47.61
C TYR A 453 -23.19 49.44 -46.51
N ILE A 454 -21.93 49.44 -46.08
CA ILE A 454 -21.39 48.40 -45.18
C ILE A 454 -22.06 48.50 -43.80
N ASP A 455 -22.24 49.73 -43.29
CA ASP A 455 -22.89 49.98 -42.01
C ASP A 455 -24.31 49.41 -41.97
N GLU A 456 -25.13 49.76 -42.97
CA GLU A 456 -26.52 49.31 -43.07
C GLU A 456 -26.60 47.77 -43.18
N ALA A 457 -25.78 47.18 -44.06
CA ALA A 457 -25.74 45.72 -44.22
C ALA A 457 -25.30 44.98 -42.95
N SER A 458 -24.61 45.67 -42.04
CA SER A 458 -24.06 45.11 -40.80
C SER A 458 -24.84 45.54 -39.56
N GLY A 459 -25.95 46.28 -39.71
CA GLY A 459 -26.74 46.79 -38.60
C GLY A 459 -26.03 47.86 -37.75
N MET A 460 -25.10 48.60 -38.34
CA MET A 460 -24.37 49.69 -37.70
C MET A 460 -24.92 51.06 -38.15
N GLU A 461 -24.66 52.09 -37.35
CA GLU A 461 -25.00 53.48 -37.70
C GLU A 461 -24.09 53.97 -38.84
N ALA A 462 -24.62 54.81 -39.73
CA ALA A 462 -23.86 55.34 -40.86
C ALA A 462 -22.57 56.06 -40.39
N GLY A 463 -21.44 55.72 -41.02
CA GLY A 463 -20.11 56.23 -40.70
C GLY A 463 -19.34 55.40 -39.67
N THR A 464 -19.96 54.37 -39.08
CA THR A 464 -19.31 53.54 -38.05
C THR A 464 -18.13 52.75 -38.63
N PHE A 465 -18.30 52.13 -39.79
CA PHE A 465 -17.24 51.39 -40.48
C PHE A 465 -16.06 52.31 -40.80
N ASP A 466 -16.32 53.50 -41.34
CA ASP A 466 -15.28 54.44 -41.75
C ASP A 466 -14.49 54.96 -40.54
N ALA A 467 -15.16 55.19 -39.40
CA ALA A 467 -14.50 55.56 -38.16
C ALA A 467 -13.72 54.40 -37.53
N LEU A 468 -14.21 53.17 -37.66
CA LEU A 468 -13.63 51.97 -37.05
C LEU A 468 -12.46 51.39 -37.83
N CYS A 469 -12.46 51.48 -39.16
CA CYS A 469 -11.61 50.64 -40.02
C CYS A 469 -10.65 51.44 -40.92
N MET A 470 -9.51 50.83 -41.23
CA MET A 470 -8.54 51.21 -42.27
C MET A 470 -8.20 50.01 -43.16
N ASN A 471 -7.44 50.25 -44.23
CA ASN A 471 -6.89 49.19 -45.10
C ASN A 471 -7.95 48.21 -45.64
N ALA A 472 -9.14 48.73 -45.96
CA ALA A 472 -10.27 47.91 -46.39
C ALA A 472 -10.06 47.32 -47.78
N GLU A 473 -10.20 46.01 -47.91
CA GLU A 473 -10.14 45.26 -49.15
C GLU A 473 -11.47 44.58 -49.44
N VAL A 474 -11.91 44.61 -50.70
CA VAL A 474 -13.19 44.06 -51.13
C VAL A 474 -12.98 42.83 -52.02
N TYR A 475 -13.65 41.75 -51.65
CA TYR A 475 -13.65 40.48 -52.36
C TYR A 475 -15.07 40.20 -52.87
N LEU A 476 -15.18 39.86 -54.15
CA LEU A 476 -16.46 39.58 -54.81
C LEU A 476 -16.49 38.16 -55.37
N GLN A 477 -17.61 37.47 -55.15
CA GLN A 477 -17.88 36.15 -55.70
C GLN A 477 -19.28 36.13 -56.33
N PRO A 478 -19.38 36.04 -57.67
CA PRO A 478 -20.66 35.78 -58.33
C PRO A 478 -21.28 34.47 -57.83
N LYS A 479 -22.60 34.47 -57.60
CA LYS A 479 -23.36 33.26 -57.24
C LYS A 479 -23.94 32.52 -58.46
N ALA A 480 -23.96 33.15 -59.62
CA ALA A 480 -24.29 32.52 -60.90
C ALA A 480 -23.02 32.24 -61.73
N ALA A 481 -23.14 31.42 -62.77
CA ALA A 481 -22.05 31.15 -63.71
C ALA A 481 -21.71 32.42 -64.49
N ALA A 482 -20.75 33.21 -63.99
CA ALA A 482 -20.23 34.35 -64.70
C ALA A 482 -19.67 33.88 -66.05
N THR A 483 -20.28 34.32 -67.15
CA THR A 483 -19.70 34.10 -68.48
C THR A 483 -18.37 34.85 -68.56
N ALA A 484 -17.39 34.30 -69.28
CA ALA A 484 -15.99 34.78 -69.27
C ALA A 484 -15.79 36.25 -69.69
N THR A 485 -16.84 36.95 -70.14
CA THR A 485 -16.79 38.32 -70.64
C THR A 485 -17.08 39.40 -69.59
N SER A 486 -17.65 39.05 -68.42
CA SER A 486 -18.02 40.03 -67.38
C SER A 486 -17.78 39.47 -65.97
N ARG A 487 -16.70 39.93 -65.30
CA ARG A 487 -16.41 39.61 -63.90
C ARG A 487 -16.72 40.84 -63.04
N PRO A 488 -17.49 40.72 -61.95
CA PRO A 488 -17.76 41.86 -61.11
C PRO A 488 -16.48 42.37 -60.47
N TYR A 489 -16.33 43.69 -60.38
CA TYR A 489 -15.22 44.33 -59.70
C TYR A 489 -15.72 45.44 -58.77
N PRO A 490 -15.10 45.62 -57.60
CA PRO A 490 -15.49 46.66 -56.66
C PRO A 490 -14.76 47.99 -56.96
N SER A 491 -15.35 49.10 -56.55
CA SER A 491 -14.62 50.35 -56.30
C SER A 491 -13.76 50.21 -55.02
N ALA A 492 -12.88 51.18 -54.79
CA ALA A 492 -12.31 51.37 -53.45
C ALA A 492 -13.43 51.65 -52.43
N VAL A 493 -13.20 51.27 -51.17
CA VAL A 493 -14.10 51.63 -50.05
C VAL A 493 -13.86 53.09 -49.68
N ALA A 494 -14.92 53.88 -49.61
CA ALA A 494 -14.91 55.26 -49.15
C ALA A 494 -16.23 55.58 -48.46
N ASP A 495 -16.20 56.36 -47.37
CA ASP A 495 -17.39 56.74 -46.59
C ASP A 495 -18.25 55.54 -46.14
N GLY A 496 -17.62 54.42 -45.75
CA GLY A 496 -18.34 53.22 -45.29
C GLY A 496 -19.11 52.45 -46.38
N ARG A 497 -18.81 52.68 -47.66
CA ARG A 497 -19.47 52.03 -48.81
C ARG A 497 -18.50 51.73 -49.94
N PHE A 498 -18.93 50.85 -50.84
CA PHE A 498 -18.25 50.60 -52.13
C PHE A 498 -19.29 50.28 -53.20
N THR A 499 -18.90 50.39 -54.46
CA THR A 499 -19.76 50.10 -55.60
C THR A 499 -19.30 48.84 -56.30
N ILE A 500 -20.23 47.96 -56.65
CA ILE A 500 -19.99 46.76 -57.45
C ILE A 500 -20.38 47.08 -58.89
N HIS A 501 -19.44 46.87 -59.81
CA HIS A 501 -19.66 46.98 -61.25
C HIS A 501 -19.68 45.59 -61.86
N THR A 502 -20.76 45.22 -62.55
CA THR A 502 -20.90 43.92 -63.22
C THR A 502 -20.58 43.97 -64.73
N GLY A 503 -20.46 45.17 -65.32
CA GLY A 503 -20.27 45.38 -66.76
C GLY A 503 -21.58 45.65 -67.50
N THR A 504 -21.58 45.58 -68.84
CA THR A 504 -22.78 45.87 -69.66
C THR A 504 -23.78 44.71 -69.58
N GLY A 505 -24.70 44.76 -68.61
CA GLY A 505 -25.93 43.95 -68.58
C GLY A 505 -26.11 43.11 -67.31
N LEU A 506 -27.10 43.53 -66.50
CA LEU A 506 -27.55 42.92 -65.24
C LEU A 506 -27.90 41.42 -65.35
N ASP A 507 -28.33 40.98 -66.53
CA ASP A 507 -28.92 39.65 -66.76
C ASP A 507 -27.93 38.47 -66.66
N THR A 508 -26.62 38.74 -66.57
CA THR A 508 -25.59 37.68 -66.71
C THR A 508 -24.80 37.35 -65.44
N VAL A 509 -24.85 38.19 -64.39
CA VAL A 509 -24.02 38.01 -63.18
C VAL A 509 -24.82 37.51 -61.97
N GLY A 510 -26.11 37.82 -61.89
CA GLY A 510 -26.97 37.44 -60.76
C GLY A 510 -26.51 38.05 -59.42
N ASP A 511 -26.88 37.42 -58.30
CA ASP A 511 -26.43 37.82 -56.96
C ASP A 511 -24.90 37.76 -56.84
N VAL A 512 -24.30 38.79 -56.23
CA VAL A 512 -22.87 38.84 -55.93
C VAL A 512 -22.67 38.76 -54.42
N ALA A 513 -22.00 37.72 -53.94
CA ALA A 513 -21.52 37.69 -52.56
C ALA A 513 -20.33 38.65 -52.43
N TRP A 514 -20.34 39.48 -51.39
CA TRP A 514 -19.25 40.40 -51.10
C TRP A 514 -18.70 40.14 -49.70
N MET A 515 -17.41 40.42 -49.55
CA MET A 515 -16.70 40.40 -48.28
C MET A 515 -15.75 41.58 -48.25
N VAL A 516 -15.77 42.34 -47.17
CA VAL A 516 -14.82 43.40 -46.86
C VAL A 516 -14.00 42.95 -45.68
N VAL A 517 -12.67 42.91 -45.85
CA VAL A 517 -11.71 42.70 -44.76
C VAL A 517 -11.04 44.04 -44.50
N ALA A 518 -11.07 44.51 -43.26
CA ALA A 518 -10.48 45.78 -42.90
C ALA A 518 -9.85 45.71 -41.51
N GLU A 519 -8.84 46.53 -41.27
CA GLU A 519 -8.10 46.56 -40.00
C GLU A 519 -8.68 47.64 -39.08
N ARG A 520 -8.77 47.38 -37.78
CA ARG A 520 -9.25 48.37 -36.81
C ARG A 520 -8.28 49.56 -36.66
N LYS A 521 -8.85 50.77 -36.55
CA LYS A 521 -8.15 52.05 -36.29
C LYS A 521 -8.80 52.90 -35.19
N ASP A 522 -9.71 52.34 -34.40
CA ASP A 522 -10.35 53.08 -33.31
C ASP A 522 -9.32 53.56 -32.27
N GLU A 523 -9.64 54.65 -31.55
CA GLU A 523 -8.71 55.27 -30.59
C GLU A 523 -8.19 54.28 -29.54
N TYR A 524 -9.03 53.33 -29.12
CA TYR A 524 -8.62 52.29 -28.18
C TYR A 524 -7.58 51.36 -28.81
N ALA A 525 -7.83 50.82 -30.02
CA ALA A 525 -6.89 49.96 -30.72
C ALA A 525 -5.53 50.63 -30.97
N LEU A 526 -5.52 51.93 -31.31
CA LEU A 526 -4.29 52.70 -31.54
C LEU A 526 -3.50 52.96 -30.26
N ALA A 527 -4.18 53.04 -29.11
CA ALA A 527 -3.56 53.32 -27.81
C ALA A 527 -3.03 52.07 -27.10
N LEU A 528 -3.30 50.86 -27.61
CA LEU A 528 -2.84 49.63 -26.98
C LEU A 528 -1.32 49.47 -27.09
N PRO A 529 -0.64 48.98 -26.04
CA PRO A 529 0.82 48.86 -25.98
C PRO A 529 1.40 47.82 -26.96
N ASP A 530 0.57 46.91 -27.46
CA ASP A 530 0.90 45.93 -28.51
C ASP A 530 0.66 46.48 -29.93
N SER A 531 0.61 47.81 -30.09
CA SER A 531 0.50 48.48 -31.39
C SER A 531 1.78 49.23 -31.75
N ASP A 532 2.19 49.18 -33.01
CA ASP A 532 3.33 49.94 -33.53
C ASP A 532 3.02 51.45 -33.71
N GLU A 533 4.00 52.22 -34.16
CA GLU A 533 3.85 53.67 -34.37
C GLU A 533 2.77 54.05 -35.40
N ALA A 534 2.39 53.12 -36.28
CA ALA A 534 1.33 53.29 -37.28
C ALA A 534 -0.03 52.73 -36.81
N GLY A 535 -0.08 52.14 -35.61
CA GLY A 535 -1.30 51.59 -35.01
C GLY A 535 -1.59 50.13 -35.36
N HIS A 536 -0.64 49.42 -36.00
CA HIS A 536 -0.78 48.01 -36.35
C HIS A 536 -0.42 47.11 -35.18
N LEU A 537 -1.06 45.94 -35.08
CA LEU A 537 -0.69 44.93 -34.09
C LEU A 537 0.77 44.48 -34.30
N ILE A 538 1.57 44.51 -33.23
CA ILE A 538 2.92 43.95 -33.22
C ILE A 538 2.78 42.43 -33.19
N VAL A 539 3.03 41.78 -34.34
CA VAL A 539 2.85 40.33 -34.51
C VAL A 539 3.97 39.53 -33.86
N GLU A 540 5.18 40.09 -33.85
CA GLU A 540 6.37 39.46 -33.30
C GLU A 540 7.10 40.47 -32.41
N GLU A 541 7.37 40.09 -31.17
CA GLU A 541 8.21 40.82 -30.22
C GLU A 541 9.28 39.91 -29.66
N ASP A 542 10.46 40.47 -29.36
CA ASP A 542 11.49 39.75 -28.63
C ASP A 542 10.99 39.45 -27.22
N LYS A 543 11.22 38.22 -26.75
CA LYS A 543 10.91 37.87 -25.35
C LYS A 543 11.72 38.78 -24.41
N PRO A 544 11.13 39.24 -23.29
CA PRO A 544 11.88 39.97 -22.28
C PRO A 544 13.06 39.13 -21.78
N ILE A 545 14.20 39.76 -21.54
CA ILE A 545 15.39 39.09 -20.98
C ILE A 545 14.97 38.36 -19.71
N GLY A 546 15.12 37.03 -19.72
CA GLY A 546 14.85 36.18 -18.58
C GLY A 546 15.76 36.48 -17.38
N ASP A 547 15.31 36.16 -16.17
CA ASP A 547 16.18 36.27 -15.00
C ASP A 547 17.26 35.19 -15.06
N ALA A 548 18.46 35.59 -15.50
CA ALA A 548 19.62 34.70 -15.58
C ALA A 548 20.01 34.10 -14.22
N GLY A 549 19.60 34.73 -13.10
CA GLY A 549 19.80 34.18 -11.76
C GLY A 549 19.10 32.86 -11.52
N LEU A 550 18.00 32.58 -12.23
CA LEU A 550 17.26 31.32 -12.13
C LEU A 550 18.00 30.14 -12.78
N LEU A 551 19.03 30.40 -13.61
CA LEU A 551 19.90 29.39 -14.20
C LEU A 551 21.20 29.17 -13.40
N GLY A 552 21.45 29.96 -12.36
CA GLY A 552 22.59 29.74 -11.48
C GLY A 552 22.40 28.51 -10.61
N ASP A 553 23.51 27.85 -10.26
CA ASP A 553 23.50 26.75 -9.30
C ASP A 553 22.92 27.23 -7.96
N GLY A 554 22.09 26.38 -7.35
CA GLY A 554 21.36 26.70 -6.13
C GLY A 554 21.81 25.87 -4.93
N GLU A 555 21.44 26.33 -3.74
CA GLU A 555 21.59 25.56 -2.50
C GLU A 555 20.21 25.37 -1.85
N ARG A 556 19.95 24.17 -1.33
CA ARG A 556 18.72 23.84 -0.65
C ARG A 556 19.02 23.00 0.58
N THR A 557 18.43 23.36 1.72
CA THR A 557 18.57 22.57 2.94
C THR A 557 17.36 21.66 3.12
N THR A 558 17.60 20.40 3.48
CA THR A 558 16.56 19.41 3.78
C THR A 558 16.88 18.68 5.08
N ARG A 559 15.84 18.20 5.77
CA ARG A 559 15.99 17.52 7.06
C ARG A 559 16.26 16.02 6.83
N ALA A 560 17.29 15.48 7.46
CA ALA A 560 17.62 14.06 7.36
C ALA A 560 16.46 13.17 7.84
N VAL A 561 16.09 12.15 7.06
CA VAL A 561 15.19 11.06 7.50
C VAL A 561 16.00 9.80 7.84
N GLU A 562 17.16 9.61 7.19
CA GLU A 562 18.18 8.59 7.47
C GLU A 562 19.58 9.15 7.13
N ALA A 563 20.66 8.47 7.55
CA ALA A 563 22.03 8.92 7.34
C ALA A 563 22.41 8.95 5.84
N ALA A 564 22.31 10.13 5.23
CA ALA A 564 22.71 10.39 3.84
C ALA A 564 23.72 11.55 3.79
N PRO A 565 24.74 11.49 2.92
CA PRO A 565 25.63 12.62 2.66
C PRO A 565 24.94 13.70 1.83
N ASP A 566 25.45 14.94 1.88
CA ASP A 566 25.07 16.01 0.96
C ASP A 566 25.15 15.52 -0.51
N GLU A 567 24.12 15.84 -1.28
CA GLU A 567 23.99 15.41 -2.67
C GLU A 567 23.78 16.62 -3.58
N THR A 568 24.47 16.65 -4.72
CA THR A 568 24.17 17.59 -5.80
C THR A 568 23.21 16.94 -6.77
N VAL A 569 22.04 17.53 -6.95
CA VAL A 569 21.00 17.04 -7.87
C VAL A 569 20.83 18.05 -9.01
N THR A 570 20.94 17.57 -10.24
CA THR A 570 20.58 18.36 -11.42
C THR A 570 19.05 18.39 -11.55
N GLU A 571 18.45 19.57 -11.41
CA GLU A 571 17.00 19.74 -11.54
C GLU A 571 16.62 20.56 -12.78
N ILE A 572 15.44 20.27 -13.31
CA ILE A 572 14.84 21.03 -14.40
C ILE A 572 14.25 22.32 -13.82
N VAL A 573 14.62 23.47 -14.38
CA VAL A 573 14.03 24.74 -13.99
C VAL A 573 12.67 24.89 -14.68
N SER A 574 11.61 24.41 -14.04
CA SER A 574 10.26 24.30 -14.64
C SER A 574 9.62 25.63 -15.01
N GLU A 575 10.10 26.75 -14.49
CA GLU A 575 9.66 28.09 -14.89
C GLU A 575 10.35 28.58 -16.19
N LEU A 576 11.50 27.98 -16.51
CA LEU A 576 12.36 28.33 -17.64
C LEU A 576 12.50 27.16 -18.59
N ILE A 577 11.44 26.87 -19.34
CA ILE A 577 11.41 25.70 -20.20
C ILE A 577 12.08 26.01 -21.58
N GLY A 578 12.62 27.22 -21.80
CA GLY A 578 13.39 27.60 -23.00
C GLY A 578 14.86 27.92 -22.71
N THR A 579 15.75 27.78 -23.71
CA THR A 579 17.19 28.05 -23.56
C THR A 579 17.45 29.48 -23.06
N ALA A 580 18.43 29.67 -22.17
CA ALA A 580 18.89 30.97 -21.66
C ALA A 580 17.90 31.76 -20.76
N GLY A 581 17.00 31.08 -20.04
CA GLY A 581 16.28 31.69 -18.93
C GLY A 581 14.93 32.29 -19.30
N TYR A 582 14.38 31.90 -20.45
CA TYR A 582 13.08 32.39 -20.90
C TYR A 582 11.95 31.43 -20.53
N PRO A 583 10.81 31.95 -20.04
CA PRO A 583 9.58 31.16 -19.96
C PRO A 583 9.15 30.71 -21.36
N ILE A 584 8.74 29.45 -21.50
CA ILE A 584 7.98 28.97 -22.66
C ILE A 584 6.65 28.42 -22.17
N HIS A 585 5.66 28.38 -23.06
CA HIS A 585 4.38 27.76 -22.74
C HIS A 585 4.58 26.28 -22.38
N ALA A 586 4.29 25.94 -21.12
CA ALA A 586 4.61 24.64 -20.51
C ALA A 586 4.08 23.43 -21.27
N ALA A 587 3.02 23.59 -22.07
CA ALA A 587 2.45 22.52 -22.89
C ALA A 587 3.39 22.02 -24.02
N PHE A 588 4.39 22.80 -24.43
CA PHE A 588 5.32 22.47 -25.54
C PHE A 588 6.73 22.06 -25.08
N ALA A 589 6.98 22.05 -23.77
CA ALA A 589 8.23 21.62 -23.13
C ALA A 589 8.90 20.38 -23.75
N PRO A 590 8.18 19.28 -24.03
CA PRO A 590 8.83 18.01 -24.36
C PRO A 590 9.37 17.95 -25.80
N GLY A 591 8.97 18.87 -26.68
CA GLY A 591 9.24 18.80 -28.12
C GLY A 591 10.29 19.78 -28.65
N LEU A 592 10.76 20.73 -27.84
CA LEU A 592 11.55 21.89 -28.29
C LEU A 592 13.07 21.77 -28.07
N GLY A 593 13.56 20.63 -27.60
CA GLY A 593 14.99 20.39 -27.40
C GLY A 593 15.41 20.44 -25.91
N PRO A 594 16.71 20.62 -25.61
CA PRO A 594 17.23 20.50 -24.25
C PRO A 594 16.65 21.58 -23.35
N VAL A 595 16.03 21.16 -22.25
CA VAL A 595 15.47 22.03 -21.21
C VAL A 595 16.61 22.56 -20.35
N PRO A 596 16.60 23.84 -19.93
CA PRO A 596 17.58 24.35 -18.98
C PRO A 596 17.53 23.56 -17.67
N MET A 597 18.72 23.21 -17.18
CA MET A 597 18.93 22.56 -15.90
C MET A 597 19.88 23.41 -15.07
N ARG A 598 19.77 23.27 -13.75
CA ARG A 598 20.73 23.81 -12.80
C ARG A 598 21.16 22.72 -11.83
N ASP A 599 22.37 22.82 -11.32
CA ASP A 599 22.79 21.95 -10.23
C ASP A 599 22.34 22.57 -8.90
N VAL A 600 21.70 21.77 -8.07
CA VAL A 600 21.30 22.17 -6.71
C VAL A 600 22.04 21.31 -5.72
N THR A 601 22.84 21.95 -4.88
CA THR A 601 23.47 21.28 -3.74
C THR A 601 22.46 21.18 -2.61
N ILE A 602 22.14 19.96 -2.22
CA ILE A 602 21.24 19.67 -1.11
C ILE A 602 22.06 19.44 0.15
N HIS A 603 21.98 20.39 1.08
CA HIS A 603 22.54 20.24 2.42
C HIS A 603 21.58 19.46 3.29
N ILE A 604 22.08 18.42 3.94
CA ILE A 604 21.31 17.58 4.84
C ILE A 604 21.64 17.97 6.27
N ASP A 605 20.64 18.51 6.98
CA ASP A 605 20.78 18.90 8.39
C ASP A 605 20.21 17.84 9.34
N ASP A 606 20.80 17.75 10.53
CA ASP A 606 20.30 16.94 11.64
C ASP A 606 19.01 17.52 12.28
N GLU A 607 18.47 16.85 13.31
CA GLU A 607 17.24 17.31 13.98
C GLU A 607 17.37 18.71 14.62
N GLU A 608 18.60 19.16 14.87
CA GLU A 608 18.96 20.41 15.54
C GLU A 608 19.33 21.53 14.55
N GLY A 609 19.38 21.23 13.24
CA GLY A 609 19.71 22.18 12.19
C GLY A 609 21.22 22.36 11.97
N ASN A 610 22.04 21.40 12.39
CA ASN A 610 23.47 21.40 12.12
C ASN A 610 23.78 20.56 10.86
N PRO A 611 24.80 20.95 10.07
CA PRO A 611 25.22 20.19 8.89
C PRO A 611 25.72 18.79 9.26
N TYR A 612 25.17 17.76 8.63
CA TYR A 612 25.52 16.36 8.92
C TYR A 612 26.94 16.05 8.42
N GLY A 613 27.88 15.78 9.33
CA GLY A 613 29.26 15.39 8.97
C GLY A 613 30.33 16.48 9.08
N GLY A 614 30.01 17.66 9.63
CA GLY A 614 31.01 18.66 10.03
C GLY A 614 31.77 18.26 11.30
N GLY A 615 32.52 17.16 11.26
CA GLY A 615 33.45 16.76 12.31
C GLY A 615 34.90 16.97 11.87
N ASP A 616 35.50 18.09 12.30
CA ASP A 616 36.94 18.22 12.53
C ASP A 616 37.19 18.31 14.04
#